data_AF-A0A0M0JHA7-F1
#
_entry.id   AF-A0A0M0JHA7-F1
#
_cell.length_a   1.000
_cell.length_b   1.000
_cell.length_c   1.000
_cell.angle_alpha   90.00
_cell.angle_beta   90.00
_cell.angle_gamma   90.00
#
_symmetry.space_group_name_H-M   'P 1'
#
loop_
_entity.id
_entity.type
_entity.pdbx_description
1 polymer ?
#
loop_
_entity_poly.entity_id
_entity_poly.type
_entity_poly.pdbx_seq_one_letter_code
_entity_poly.pdbx_strand_id
1 'polypeptide(L)'
;MDGVDVVQAAQQREAELSSLSPEIRDAQLASEQLMRDAKQQGNQGNLVMRNGKLQLLSEDDMGADLGKYRWGQTEKEVTIKVSVPAGTKSKAVKLDVLTSKLKLAVMGEVILDGVLHKPVKPDDCTFTIEDEGTGRLVTVTLQKLQATSASQHWKCVCDGEPEIDTSLFGPAIMTADPSDPAGLAQILAAR
;
A
#
# COMPACT_ATOMS: atom_id res chain seq x y z
N MET A 1 -15.50 22.27 -33.40
CA MET A 1 -14.34 22.10 -34.31
C MET A 1 -13.41 21.01 -33.76
N ASP A 2 -13.92 20.00 -33.04
CA ASP A 2 -13.12 19.27 -32.05
C ASP A 2 -12.90 17.78 -32.40
N GLY A 3 -13.35 17.31 -33.56
CA GLY A 3 -13.25 15.90 -33.95
C GLY A 3 -11.99 15.53 -34.74
N VAL A 4 -11.38 16.50 -35.43
CA VAL A 4 -10.22 16.25 -36.32
C VAL A 4 -8.94 16.10 -35.50
N ASP A 5 -8.77 16.91 -34.45
CA ASP A 5 -7.63 16.87 -33.52
C ASP A 5 -7.51 15.52 -32.79
N VAL A 6 -8.63 14.95 -32.34
CA VAL A 6 -8.64 13.69 -31.59
C VAL A 6 -8.21 12.51 -32.47
N VAL A 7 -8.66 12.49 -33.72
CA VAL A 7 -8.30 11.44 -34.68
C VAL A 7 -6.83 11.56 -35.10
N GLN A 8 -6.33 12.77 -35.31
CA GLN A 8 -4.93 13.01 -35.66
C GLN A 8 -3.99 12.63 -34.51
N ALA A 9 -4.35 12.96 -33.27
CA ALA A 9 -3.60 12.58 -32.08
C ALA A 9 -3.56 11.05 -31.86
N ALA A 10 -4.67 10.36 -32.13
CA ALA A 10 -4.72 8.89 -32.06
C ALA A 10 -3.79 8.25 -33.11
N GLN A 11 -3.85 8.72 -34.36
CA GLN A 11 -3.01 8.23 -35.44
C GLN A 11 -1.51 8.47 -35.20
N GLN A 12 -1.14 9.62 -34.64
CA GLN A 12 0.25 9.92 -34.27
C GLN A 12 0.76 8.98 -33.17
N ARG A 13 -0.03 8.77 -32.12
CA ARG A 13 0.34 7.86 -31.02
C ARG A 13 0.48 6.41 -31.49
N GLU A 14 -0.38 5.94 -32.38
CA GLU A 14 -0.27 4.61 -32.99
C GLU A 14 1.01 4.47 -33.84
N ALA A 15 1.36 5.50 -34.62
CA ALA A 15 2.59 5.52 -35.41
C ALA A 15 3.85 5.51 -34.53
N GLU A 16 3.87 6.30 -33.45
CA GLU A 16 4.97 6.30 -32.47
C GLU A 16 5.12 4.93 -31.80
N LEU A 17 4.01 4.35 -31.31
CA LEU A 17 4.03 3.04 -30.65
C LEU A 17 4.49 1.92 -31.60
N SER A 18 4.18 2.03 -32.89
CA SER A 18 4.60 1.08 -33.93
C SER A 18 6.05 1.24 -34.37
N SER A 19 6.68 2.40 -34.11
CA SER A 19 8.09 2.67 -34.44
C SER A 19 9.09 2.12 -33.41
N LEU A 20 8.59 1.74 -32.23
CA LEU A 20 9.38 1.20 -31.12
C LEU A 20 9.68 -0.29 -31.31
N SER A 21 10.77 -0.77 -30.72
CA SER A 21 11.03 -2.21 -30.61
C SER A 21 9.91 -2.89 -29.81
N PRO A 22 9.58 -4.18 -30.09
CA PRO A 22 8.52 -4.91 -29.39
C PRO A 22 8.64 -4.83 -27.86
N GLU A 23 9.86 -4.98 -27.34
CA GLU A 23 10.14 -4.92 -25.89
C GLU A 23 9.75 -3.58 -25.25
N ILE A 24 10.01 -2.46 -25.93
CA ILE A 24 9.69 -1.12 -25.44
C ILE A 24 8.19 -0.86 -25.55
N ARG A 25 7.55 -1.28 -26.65
CA ARG A 25 6.11 -1.18 -26.85
C ARG A 25 5.34 -1.93 -25.76
N ASP A 26 5.73 -3.17 -25.48
CA ASP A 26 5.08 -4.01 -24.47
C ASP A 26 5.27 -3.42 -23.06
N ALA A 27 6.46 -2.89 -22.75
CA ALA A 27 6.72 -2.22 -21.48
C ALA A 27 5.88 -0.93 -21.30
N GLN A 28 5.68 -0.15 -22.36
CA GLN A 28 4.82 1.04 -22.31
C GLN A 28 3.35 0.68 -22.11
N LEU A 29 2.83 -0.32 -22.84
CA LEU A 29 1.46 -0.78 -22.68
C LEU A 29 1.21 -1.34 -21.28
N ALA A 30 2.14 -2.14 -20.75
CA ALA A 30 2.07 -2.67 -19.39
C ALA A 30 2.06 -1.54 -18.34
N SER A 31 2.91 -0.52 -18.51
CA SER A 31 2.95 0.63 -17.60
C SER A 31 1.65 1.44 -17.65
N GLU A 32 1.07 1.64 -18.84
CA GLU A 32 -0.21 2.34 -19.01
C GLU A 32 -1.37 1.57 -18.36
N GLN A 33 -1.42 0.25 -18.57
CA GLN A 33 -2.42 -0.59 -17.94
C GLN A 33 -2.32 -0.55 -16.41
N LEU A 34 -1.10 -0.65 -15.87
CA LEU A 34 -0.87 -0.58 -14.42
C LEU A 34 -1.30 0.76 -13.83
N MET A 35 -1.03 1.88 -14.51
CA MET A 35 -1.51 3.19 -14.07
C MET A 35 -3.04 3.29 -14.07
N ARG A 36 -3.71 2.74 -15.10
CA ARG A 36 -5.18 2.72 -15.17
C ARG A 36 -5.78 1.90 -14.04
N ASP A 37 -5.22 0.73 -13.75
CA ASP A 37 -5.70 -0.15 -12.70
C ASP A 37 -5.46 0.47 -11.33
N ALA A 38 -4.29 1.07 -11.11
CA ALA A 38 -3.97 1.72 -9.86
C ALA A 38 -4.87 2.94 -9.58
N LYS A 39 -5.22 3.68 -10.64
CA LYS A 39 -6.17 4.79 -10.55
C LYS A 39 -7.58 4.30 -10.18
N GLN A 40 -8.04 3.22 -10.79
CA GLN A 40 -9.35 2.63 -10.46
C GLN A 40 -9.41 2.12 -9.02
N GLN A 41 -8.29 1.61 -8.50
CA GLN A 41 -8.19 1.07 -7.14
C GLN A 41 -7.86 2.13 -6.08
N GLY A 42 -7.42 3.32 -6.50
CA GLY A 42 -7.04 4.41 -5.59
C GLY A 42 -5.66 4.23 -4.93
N ASN A 43 -4.80 3.35 -5.46
CA ASN A 43 -3.49 3.02 -4.90
C ASN A 43 -2.30 3.58 -5.71
N GLN A 44 -2.55 4.63 -6.51
CA GLN A 44 -1.52 5.28 -7.35
C GLN A 44 -0.29 5.76 -6.57
N GLY A 45 -0.46 6.09 -5.28
CA GLY A 45 0.64 6.49 -4.39
C GLY A 45 1.63 5.36 -4.08
N ASN A 46 1.31 4.11 -4.43
CA ASN A 46 2.17 2.94 -4.22
C ASN A 46 2.91 2.54 -5.50
N LEU A 47 2.77 3.31 -6.59
CA LEU A 47 3.52 3.07 -7.83
C LEU A 47 4.94 3.60 -7.70
N VAL A 48 5.93 2.77 -8.00
CA VAL A 48 7.35 3.13 -7.96
C VAL A 48 8.05 2.72 -9.24
N MET A 49 9.16 3.41 -9.56
CA MET A 49 10.06 3.01 -10.64
C MET A 49 11.14 2.08 -10.08
N ARG A 50 11.13 0.81 -10.49
CA ARG A 50 12.14 -0.19 -10.10
C ARG A 50 12.77 -0.80 -11.35
N ASN A 51 14.10 -0.71 -11.46
CA ASN A 51 14.86 -1.21 -12.62
C ASN A 51 14.34 -0.68 -13.98
N GLY A 52 13.95 0.59 -14.03
CA GLY A 52 13.43 1.23 -15.24
C GLY A 52 12.00 0.82 -15.63
N LYS A 53 11.30 0.07 -14.77
CA LYS A 53 9.91 -0.34 -14.99
C LYS A 53 9.00 0.21 -13.89
N LEU A 54 7.80 0.63 -14.27
CA LEU A 54 6.76 1.00 -13.30
C LEU A 54 6.25 -0.28 -12.63
N GLN A 55 6.18 -0.28 -11.31
CA GLN A 55 5.69 -1.40 -10.51
C GLN A 55 4.83 -0.88 -9.36
N LEU A 56 3.80 -1.65 -8.99
CA LEU A 56 2.99 -1.41 -7.81
C LEU A 56 3.64 -2.13 -6.62
N LEU A 57 3.85 -1.42 -5.52
CA LEU A 57 4.35 -2.03 -4.29
C LEU A 57 3.32 -3.02 -3.74
N SER A 58 3.79 -4.19 -3.29
CA SER A 58 2.95 -5.13 -2.55
C SER A 58 2.74 -4.66 -1.10
N GLU A 59 1.78 -5.28 -0.41
CA GLU A 59 1.54 -5.03 1.02
C GLU A 59 2.82 -5.23 1.86
N ASP A 60 3.57 -6.30 1.58
CA ASP A 60 4.80 -6.64 2.28
C ASP A 60 5.96 -5.69 1.92
N ASP A 61 5.98 -5.09 0.71
CA ASP A 61 6.96 -4.05 0.36
C ASP A 61 6.71 -2.74 1.12
N MET A 62 5.47 -2.51 1.58
CA MET A 62 5.07 -1.30 2.32
C MET A 62 5.12 -1.48 3.85
N GLY A 63 5.88 -2.45 4.33
CA GLY A 63 6.14 -2.68 5.74
C GLY A 63 7.54 -3.21 5.99
N ALA A 64 7.72 -3.97 7.05
CA ALA A 64 9.03 -4.50 7.43
C ALA A 64 8.93 -5.87 8.13
N ASP A 65 10.00 -6.65 8.00
CA ASP A 65 10.25 -7.84 8.80
C ASP A 65 11.15 -7.47 9.98
N LEU A 66 10.64 -7.66 11.20
CA LEU A 66 11.36 -7.35 12.44
C LEU A 66 11.79 -8.62 13.20
N GLY A 67 11.74 -9.78 12.56
CA GLY A 67 12.04 -11.09 13.16
C GLY A 67 10.94 -11.61 14.09
N LYS A 68 10.52 -10.80 15.08
CA LYS A 68 9.42 -11.16 16.01
C LYS A 68 8.04 -11.17 15.34
N TYR A 69 7.88 -10.30 14.36
CA TYR A 69 6.70 -10.22 13.51
C TYR A 69 7.11 -9.53 12.20
N ARG A 70 6.32 -9.75 11.15
CA ARG A 70 6.37 -8.94 9.93
C ARG A 70 5.09 -8.13 9.86
N TRP A 71 5.17 -6.94 9.29
CA TRP A 71 3.98 -6.17 8.99
C TRP A 71 4.03 -5.61 7.59
N GLY A 72 2.86 -5.29 7.06
CA GLY A 72 2.64 -4.66 5.77
C GLY A 72 1.41 -3.77 5.84
N GLN A 73 1.11 -3.06 4.77
CA GLN A 73 -0.08 -2.20 4.74
C GLN A 73 -0.60 -1.97 3.32
N THR A 74 -1.85 -1.54 3.25
CA THR A 74 -2.45 -0.91 2.06
C THR A 74 -2.89 0.50 2.41
N GLU A 75 -3.65 1.18 1.54
CA GLU A 75 -4.30 2.46 1.88
C GLU A 75 -5.20 2.33 3.11
N LYS A 76 -5.85 1.18 3.30
CA LYS A 76 -6.97 1.03 4.23
C LYS A 76 -6.63 0.27 5.50
N GLU A 77 -5.60 -0.55 5.48
CA GLU A 77 -5.32 -1.49 6.57
C GLU A 77 -3.82 -1.66 6.81
N VAL A 78 -3.50 -2.09 8.02
CA VAL A 78 -2.16 -2.58 8.42
C VAL A 78 -2.31 -4.05 8.80
N THR A 79 -1.47 -4.90 8.24
CA THR A 79 -1.47 -6.33 8.49
C THR A 79 -0.23 -6.69 9.30
N ILE A 80 -0.39 -7.38 10.43
CA ILE A 80 0.70 -7.87 11.29
C ILE A 80 0.67 -9.39 11.26
N LYS A 81 1.77 -10.00 10.85
CA LYS A 81 1.94 -11.44 10.63
C LYS A 81 2.94 -11.99 11.66
N VAL A 82 2.51 -12.99 12.43
CA VAL A 82 3.33 -13.65 13.45
C VAL A 82 3.33 -15.16 13.19
N SER A 83 4.49 -15.71 12.85
CA SER A 83 4.65 -17.16 12.69
C SER A 83 4.63 -17.86 14.04
N VAL A 84 3.85 -18.93 14.16
CA VAL A 84 3.67 -19.68 15.40
C VAL A 84 3.73 -21.19 15.15
N PRO A 85 4.01 -22.01 16.17
CA PRO A 85 4.03 -23.46 16.02
C PRO A 85 2.66 -24.02 15.59
N ALA A 86 2.70 -25.19 14.93
CA ALA A 86 1.50 -25.96 14.62
C ALA A 86 0.67 -26.25 15.88
N GLY A 87 -0.66 -26.27 15.72
CA GLY A 87 -1.58 -26.51 16.83
C GLY A 87 -1.88 -25.28 17.70
N THR A 88 -1.28 -24.11 17.42
CA THR A 88 -1.68 -22.83 18.01
C THR A 88 -3.16 -22.56 17.72
N LYS A 89 -3.93 -22.27 18.77
CA LYS A 89 -5.38 -22.02 18.71
C LYS A 89 -5.68 -20.57 19.04
N SER A 90 -6.85 -20.08 18.65
CA SER A 90 -7.29 -18.69 18.87
C SER A 90 -7.17 -18.23 20.32
N LYS A 91 -7.39 -19.11 21.31
CA LYS A 91 -7.22 -18.81 22.74
C LYS A 91 -5.81 -18.38 23.16
N ALA A 92 -4.80 -18.67 22.34
CA ALA A 92 -3.41 -18.29 22.57
C ALA A 92 -3.09 -16.90 22.01
N VAL A 93 -4.00 -16.29 21.25
CA VAL A 93 -3.89 -14.92 20.74
C VAL A 93 -4.73 -14.01 21.64
N LYS A 94 -4.09 -12.99 22.19
CA LYS A 94 -4.74 -11.90 22.92
C LYS A 94 -4.50 -10.62 22.14
N LEU A 95 -5.59 -10.04 21.63
CA LEU A 95 -5.58 -8.83 20.84
C LEU A 95 -6.50 -7.82 21.53
N ASP A 96 -5.91 -6.76 22.08
CA ASP A 96 -6.63 -5.61 22.61
C ASP A 96 -6.32 -4.40 21.73
N VAL A 97 -7.34 -3.90 21.03
CA VAL A 97 -7.22 -2.74 20.13
C VAL A 97 -8.07 -1.59 20.67
N LEU A 98 -7.46 -0.42 20.79
CA LEU A 98 -8.13 0.85 20.98
C LEU A 98 -7.83 1.75 19.80
N THR A 99 -8.57 2.85 19.65
CA THR A 99 -8.41 3.76 18.51
C THR A 99 -6.96 4.18 18.28
N SER A 100 -6.16 4.37 19.33
CA SER A 100 -4.76 4.81 19.23
C SER A 100 -3.77 3.89 19.98
N LYS A 101 -4.18 2.70 20.41
CA LYS A 101 -3.30 1.77 21.14
C LYS A 101 -3.53 0.33 20.71
N LEU A 102 -2.48 -0.47 20.78
CA LEU A 102 -2.51 -1.88 20.47
C LEU A 102 -1.74 -2.65 21.52
N LYS A 103 -2.33 -3.75 21.98
CA LYS A 103 -1.64 -4.79 22.72
C LYS A 103 -1.92 -6.13 22.06
N LEU A 104 -0.87 -6.76 21.54
CA LEU A 104 -0.89 -8.06 20.91
C LEU A 104 0.06 -8.99 21.68
N ALA A 105 -0.50 -10.06 22.23
CA ALA A 105 0.27 -11.15 22.79
C ALA A 105 -0.12 -12.47 22.12
N VAL A 106 0.87 -13.26 21.73
CA VAL A 106 0.68 -14.53 21.04
C VAL A 106 1.45 -15.60 21.78
N MET A 107 0.80 -16.71 22.13
CA MET A 107 1.40 -17.82 22.89
C MET A 107 2.03 -17.39 24.24
N GLY A 108 1.56 -16.28 24.82
CA GLY A 108 2.06 -15.74 26.09
C GLY A 108 3.21 -14.74 25.96
N GLU A 109 3.76 -14.55 24.76
CA GLU A 109 4.76 -13.53 24.45
C GLU A 109 4.09 -12.23 24.00
N VAL A 110 4.58 -11.09 24.48
CA VAL A 110 4.10 -9.76 24.05
C VAL A 110 4.82 -9.38 22.77
N ILE A 111 4.08 -9.37 21.66
CA ILE A 111 4.60 -9.03 20.33
C ILE A 111 4.65 -7.50 20.16
N LEU A 112 3.55 -6.84 20.54
CA LEU A 112 3.37 -5.39 20.47
C LEU A 112 2.58 -4.91 21.70
N ASP A 113 3.03 -3.81 22.30
CA ASP A 113 2.31 -3.10 23.37
C ASP A 113 2.69 -1.62 23.30
N GLY A 114 1.83 -0.79 22.72
CA GLY A 114 2.19 0.60 22.46
C GLY A 114 1.08 1.47 21.89
N VAL A 115 1.45 2.74 21.65
CA VAL A 115 0.62 3.72 20.94
C VAL A 115 0.75 3.47 19.45
N LEU A 116 -0.37 3.34 18.75
CA LEU A 116 -0.40 3.16 17.30
C LEU A 116 0.07 4.43 16.59
N HIS A 117 0.78 4.27 15.48
CA HIS A 117 1.29 5.39 14.69
C HIS A 117 0.18 6.35 14.20
N LYS A 118 -0.98 5.79 13.84
CA LYS A 118 -2.19 6.54 13.48
C LYS A 118 -3.43 5.81 14.00
N PRO A 119 -4.60 6.49 14.08
CA PRO A 119 -5.78 5.85 14.61
C PRO A 119 -6.37 4.77 13.70
N VAL A 120 -6.99 3.77 14.32
CA VAL A 120 -7.70 2.64 13.69
C VAL A 120 -9.18 2.64 14.09
N LYS A 121 -9.99 1.82 13.42
CA LYS A 121 -11.36 1.49 13.81
C LYS A 121 -11.34 0.18 14.60
N PRO A 122 -11.39 0.22 15.94
CA PRO A 122 -11.19 -0.98 16.75
C PRO A 122 -12.20 -2.10 16.44
N ASP A 123 -13.46 -1.73 16.19
CA ASP A 123 -14.54 -2.68 15.89
C ASP A 123 -14.36 -3.41 14.55
N ASP A 124 -13.59 -2.84 13.63
CA ASP A 124 -13.28 -3.43 12.32
C ASP A 124 -11.92 -4.17 12.32
N CYS A 125 -11.21 -4.21 13.45
CA CYS A 125 -9.93 -4.92 13.56
C CYS A 125 -10.18 -6.39 13.91
N THR A 126 -9.47 -7.30 13.23
CA THR A 126 -9.65 -8.75 13.40
C THR A 126 -8.31 -9.48 13.40
N PHE A 127 -8.34 -10.77 13.71
CA PHE A 127 -7.22 -11.66 13.45
C PHE A 127 -7.69 -13.01 12.89
N THR A 128 -6.86 -13.61 12.06
CA THR A 128 -7.01 -14.97 11.54
C THR A 128 -5.82 -15.83 11.94
N ILE A 129 -6.02 -17.15 11.90
CA ILE A 129 -4.94 -18.13 12.07
C ILE A 129 -5.05 -19.11 10.92
N GLU A 130 -3.99 -19.22 10.15
CA GLU A 130 -3.91 -20.07 8.96
C GLU A 130 -2.77 -21.08 9.12
N ASP A 131 -2.93 -22.29 8.59
CA ASP A 131 -1.86 -23.28 8.58
C ASP A 131 -0.82 -22.91 7.49
N GLU A 132 0.46 -22.88 7.86
CA GLU A 132 1.55 -22.45 6.96
C GLU A 132 2.72 -23.45 7.07
N GLY A 133 2.88 -24.30 6.06
CA GLY A 133 3.92 -25.34 6.05
C GLY A 133 3.85 -26.26 7.26
N THR A 134 4.88 -26.24 8.11
CA THR A 134 4.94 -27.01 9.36
C THR A 134 4.45 -26.24 10.58
N GLY A 135 4.04 -24.98 10.41
CA GLY A 135 3.59 -24.08 11.47
C GLY A 135 2.21 -23.49 11.17
N ARG A 136 1.95 -22.32 11.75
CA ARG A 136 0.77 -21.50 11.51
C ARG A 136 1.17 -20.04 11.43
N LEU A 137 0.33 -19.23 10.79
CA LEU A 137 0.49 -17.79 10.71
C LEU A 137 -0.69 -17.12 11.40
N VAL A 138 -0.41 -16.27 12.39
CA VAL A 138 -1.41 -15.37 12.97
C VAL A 138 -1.33 -14.06 12.20
N THR A 139 -2.44 -13.67 11.58
CA THR A 139 -2.55 -12.44 10.80
C THR A 139 -3.53 -11.52 11.50
N VAL A 140 -3.05 -10.40 12.05
CA VAL A 140 -3.87 -9.34 12.64
C VAL A 140 -4.07 -8.26 11.59
N THR A 141 -5.32 -7.92 11.30
CA THR A 141 -5.70 -6.86 10.36
C THR A 141 -6.25 -5.68 11.14
N LEU A 142 -5.58 -4.54 11.04
CA LEU A 142 -5.99 -3.29 11.64
C LEU A 142 -6.60 -2.37 10.59
N GLN A 143 -7.89 -2.09 10.71
CA GLN A 143 -8.58 -1.17 9.81
C GLN A 143 -8.21 0.28 10.18
N LYS A 144 -7.53 1.00 9.28
CA LYS A 144 -7.19 2.41 9.49
C LYS A 144 -8.47 3.25 9.63
N LEU A 145 -8.45 4.23 10.53
CA LEU A 145 -9.56 5.16 10.69
C LEU A 145 -9.77 6.02 9.44
N GLN A 146 -8.66 6.43 8.82
CA GLN A 146 -8.62 7.15 7.55
C GLN A 146 -7.66 6.44 6.60
N ALA A 147 -8.05 6.34 5.33
CA ALA A 147 -7.17 5.78 4.31
C ALA A 147 -5.95 6.68 4.11
N THR A 148 -4.77 6.07 3.94
CA THR A 148 -3.49 6.76 3.74
C THR A 148 -3.01 6.61 2.31
N SER A 149 -2.17 7.54 1.85
CA SER A 149 -1.56 7.49 0.52
C SER A 149 -0.14 8.04 0.55
N ALA A 150 0.74 7.44 -0.26
CA ALA A 150 2.15 7.85 -0.42
C ALA A 150 2.83 8.10 0.94
N SER A 151 3.37 9.31 1.16
CA SER A 151 4.11 9.66 2.39
C SER A 151 3.28 9.62 3.68
N GLN A 152 1.95 9.53 3.60
CA GLN A 152 1.07 9.41 4.76
C GLN A 152 0.90 7.98 5.26
N HIS A 153 1.43 7.00 4.52
CA HIS A 153 1.46 5.61 4.97
C HIS A 153 2.19 5.49 6.30
N TRP A 154 1.88 4.42 7.02
CA TRP A 154 2.46 4.18 8.32
C TRP A 154 3.93 3.86 8.15
N LYS A 155 4.78 4.54 8.93
CA LYS A 155 6.22 4.22 8.96
C LYS A 155 6.54 3.11 9.95
N CYS A 156 5.69 2.88 10.93
CA CYS A 156 5.77 1.79 11.91
C CYS A 156 4.36 1.42 12.39
N VAL A 157 4.21 0.28 13.06
CA VAL A 157 2.92 -0.13 13.67
C VAL A 157 2.65 0.67 14.95
N CYS A 158 3.61 0.68 15.87
CA CYS A 158 3.56 1.44 17.11
C CYS A 158 4.70 2.45 17.15
N ASP A 159 4.47 3.60 17.77
CA ASP A 159 5.50 4.61 17.96
C ASP A 159 6.67 4.05 18.77
N GLY A 160 7.91 4.35 18.33
CA GLY A 160 9.14 3.85 18.93
C GLY A 160 9.64 2.51 18.37
N GLU A 161 8.84 1.82 17.55
CA GLU A 161 9.32 0.66 16.77
C GLU A 161 10.15 1.12 15.55
N PRO A 162 10.97 0.23 14.94
CA PRO A 162 11.71 0.53 13.72
C PRO A 162 10.81 1.03 12.59
N GLU A 163 11.26 2.09 11.92
CA GLU A 163 10.50 2.80 10.89
C GLU A 163 10.97 2.43 9.48
N ILE A 164 10.03 2.33 8.54
CA ILE A 164 10.30 2.28 7.10
C ILE A 164 10.38 3.70 6.53
N ASP A 165 11.13 3.85 5.44
CA ASP A 165 11.20 5.12 4.72
C ASP A 165 10.05 5.24 3.70
N THR A 166 8.96 5.90 4.12
CA THR A 166 7.78 6.12 3.27
C THR A 166 7.99 7.20 2.22
N SER A 167 9.14 7.90 2.21
CA SER A 167 9.47 8.88 1.16
C SER A 167 9.81 8.22 -0.18
N LEU A 168 10.12 6.92 -0.15
CA LEU A 168 10.42 6.09 -1.33
C LEU A 168 9.16 5.67 -2.10
N PHE A 169 7.98 5.90 -1.53
CA PHE A 169 6.72 5.61 -2.20
C PHE A 169 6.49 6.59 -3.35
N GLY A 170 5.57 6.23 -4.24
CA GLY A 170 5.28 7.03 -5.42
C GLY A 170 4.95 8.47 -5.09
N PRO A 171 5.05 9.39 -6.06
CA PRO A 171 4.57 10.75 -5.87
C PRO A 171 3.13 10.68 -5.34
N ALA A 172 2.82 11.48 -4.32
CA ALA A 172 1.43 11.65 -3.91
C ALA A 172 0.69 12.21 -5.13
N ILE A 173 0.02 11.33 -5.88
CA ILE A 173 -0.86 11.77 -6.96
C ILE A 173 -2.04 12.40 -6.24
N MET A 174 -1.93 13.71 -5.99
CA MET A 174 -3.08 14.53 -5.70
C MET A 174 -4.01 14.33 -6.89
N THR A 175 -5.13 13.65 -6.67
CA THR A 175 -6.22 13.62 -7.64
C THR A 175 -6.71 15.05 -7.75
N ALA A 176 -6.08 15.84 -8.62
CA ALA A 176 -6.71 17.04 -9.13
C ALA A 176 -7.93 16.55 -9.91
N ASP A 177 -9.11 16.78 -9.35
CA ASP A 177 -10.32 16.78 -10.15
C ASP A 177 -10.07 17.76 -11.31
N PRO A 178 -10.17 17.35 -12.58
CA PRO A 178 -9.98 18.26 -13.71
C PRO A 178 -11.02 19.41 -13.73
N SER A 179 -12.03 19.35 -12.88
CA SER A 179 -13.03 20.39 -12.62
C SER A 179 -12.64 21.33 -11.46
N ASP A 180 -11.58 21.01 -10.70
CA ASP A 180 -11.08 21.81 -9.59
C ASP A 180 -9.76 22.52 -9.97
N PRO A 181 -9.84 23.76 -10.49
CA PRO A 181 -8.66 24.52 -10.89
C PRO A 181 -7.73 24.88 -9.73
N ALA A 182 -8.18 24.79 -8.47
CA ALA A 182 -7.34 25.04 -7.30
C ALA A 182 -6.35 23.88 -7.05
N GLY A 183 -6.78 22.63 -7.22
CA GLY A 183 -5.93 21.44 -7.11
C GLY A 183 -4.82 21.40 -8.18
N LEU A 184 -5.10 21.87 -9.39
CA LEU A 184 -4.11 21.98 -10.47
C LEU A 184 -3.01 23.01 -10.16
N ALA A 185 -3.38 24.12 -9.51
CA ALA A 185 -2.43 25.18 -9.17
C ALA A 185 -1.41 24.73 -8.10
N GLN A 186 -1.82 23.90 -7.14
CA GLN A 186 -0.90 23.34 -6.13
C GLN A 186 0.10 22.34 -6.71
N ILE A 187 -0.29 21.57 -7.74
CA ILE A 187 0.59 20.63 -8.42
C ILE A 187 1.67 21.37 -9.23
N LEU A 188 1.31 22.49 -9.87
CA LEU A 188 2.25 23.30 -10.66
C LEU A 188 3.20 24.15 -9.81
N ALA A 189 2.80 24.51 -8.58
CA ALA A 189 3.58 25.32 -7.66
C ALA A 189 4.65 24.53 -6.88
N ALA A 190 4.62 23.20 -6.90
CA ALA A 190 5.58 22.33 -6.20
C ALA A 190 6.85 22.00 -7.01
N ARG A 191 7.14 22.78 -8.07
CA ARG A 191 8.28 22.57 -8.98
C ARG A 191 9.42 23.55 -8.73
#